data_AF-A0A0A2F784-F1
#
_entry.id   AF-A0A0A2F784-F1
#
_cell.length_a   1.000
_cell.length_b   1.000
_cell.length_c   1.000
_cell.angle_alpha   90.00
_cell.angle_beta   90.00
_cell.angle_gamma   90.00
#
_symmetry.space_group_name_H-M   'P 1'
#
loop_
_entity.id
_entity.type
_entity.pdbx_description
1 polymer ?
#
loop_
_entity_poly.entity_id
_entity_poly.type
_entity_poly.pdbx_seq_one_letter_code
_entity_poly.pdbx_strand_id
1 'polypeptide(L)'
;MIKVDTGKLQNLKYTESGIKRYEKTMLDYSGRLLDQSQRCAEVRRSSGDEVEITSEHVQQAVRIISSDFRIDAPPKWKIWSQVAEYILSGLIGFLGSKASSDDAPKYYLLFFIICLGLVVILFVIRSTNK
;
A
#
# COMPACT_ATOMS: atom_id res chain seq x y z
N MET A 1 -12.90 -19.73 -5.30
CA MET A 1 -13.08 -18.26 -5.35
C MET A 1 -13.94 -17.86 -4.16
N ILE A 2 -13.40 -17.07 -3.22
CA ILE A 2 -14.16 -16.62 -2.05
C ILE A 2 -15.21 -15.62 -2.53
N LYS A 3 -16.50 -15.91 -2.31
CA LYS A 3 -17.58 -14.98 -2.64
C LYS A 3 -17.82 -14.06 -1.45
N VAL A 4 -17.55 -12.77 -1.64
CA VAL A 4 -17.89 -11.74 -0.66
C VAL A 4 -19.32 -11.28 -0.93
N ASP A 5 -20.19 -11.37 0.07
CA ASP A 5 -21.57 -10.87 -0.03
C ASP A 5 -21.60 -9.34 0.10
N THR A 6 -21.47 -8.67 -1.04
CA THR A 6 -21.50 -7.21 -1.13
C THR A 6 -22.86 -6.62 -0.75
N GLY A 7 -23.96 -7.35 -0.93
CA GLY A 7 -25.31 -6.93 -0.53
C GLY A 7 -25.43 -6.81 0.99
N LYS A 8 -24.88 -7.77 1.73
CA LYS A 8 -24.80 -7.68 3.20
C LYS A 8 -23.93 -6.51 3.66
N LEU A 9 -22.81 -6.23 2.98
CA LEU A 9 -21.94 -5.09 3.31
C LEU A 9 -22.62 -3.74 3.04
N GLN A 10 -23.41 -3.63 1.98
CA GLN A 10 -24.22 -2.45 1.69
C GLN A 10 -25.29 -2.21 2.78
N ASN A 11 -25.96 -3.28 3.23
CA ASN A 11 -26.92 -3.20 4.34
C ASN A 11 -26.26 -2.75 5.66
N LEU A 12 -24.97 -3.07 5.84
CA LEU A 12 -24.17 -2.61 6.98
C LEU A 12 -23.61 -1.18 6.80
N LYS A 13 -24.07 -0.43 5.80
CA LYS A 13 -23.66 0.95 5.48
C LYS A 13 -22.17 1.12 5.14
N TYR A 14 -21.54 0.10 4.56
CA TYR A 14 -20.19 0.25 4.02
C TYR A 14 -20.24 1.20 2.81
N THR A 15 -19.29 2.12 2.73
CA THR A 15 -19.08 2.92 1.52
C THR A 15 -18.58 2.03 0.38
N GLU A 16 -18.74 2.45 -0.88
CA GLU A 16 -18.22 1.69 -2.03
C GLU A 16 -16.70 1.46 -1.93
N SER A 17 -15.96 2.47 -1.46
CA SER A 17 -14.53 2.35 -1.18
C SER A 17 -14.23 1.35 -0.04
N GLY A 18 -15.09 1.29 0.97
CA GLY A 18 -15.02 0.32 2.06
C GLY A 18 -15.27 -1.11 1.59
N ILE A 19 -16.25 -1.33 0.70
CA ILE A 19 -16.55 -2.64 0.11
C ILE A 19 -15.35 -3.13 -0.72
N LYS A 20 -14.83 -2.29 -1.62
CA LYS A 20 -13.65 -2.63 -2.44
C LYS A 20 -12.43 -2.97 -1.57
N ARG A 21 -12.20 -2.19 -0.50
CA ARG A 21 -11.10 -2.44 0.42
C ARG A 21 -11.30 -3.74 1.19
N TYR A 22 -12.51 -4.00 1.69
CA TYR A 22 -12.85 -5.22 2.42
C TYR A 22 -12.66 -6.48 1.56
N GLU A 23 -13.18 -6.48 0.33
CA GLU A 23 -13.02 -7.60 -0.61
C GLU A 23 -11.54 -7.89 -0.88
N LYS A 24 -10.77 -6.83 -1.18
CA LYS A 24 -9.34 -6.95 -1.41
C LYS A 24 -8.60 -7.51 -0.18
N THR A 25 -8.94 -7.04 1.02
CA THR A 25 -8.32 -7.51 2.26
C THR A 25 -8.69 -8.96 2.56
N MET A 26 -9.94 -9.39 2.30
CA MET A 26 -10.35 -10.79 2.45
C MET A 26 -9.58 -11.71 1.50
N LEU A 27 -9.41 -11.30 0.24
CA LEU A 27 -8.62 -12.04 -0.74
C LEU A 27 -7.15 -12.13 -0.31
N ASP A 28 -6.55 -11.01 0.10
CA ASP A 28 -5.16 -10.98 0.58
C ASP A 28 -4.96 -11.87 1.81
N TYR A 29 -5.86 -11.77 2.79
CA TYR A 29 -5.83 -12.61 3.99
C TYR A 29 -5.94 -14.10 3.64
N SER A 30 -6.82 -14.46 2.70
CA SER A 30 -6.99 -15.85 2.29
C SER A 30 -5.72 -16.44 1.65
N GLY A 31 -5.02 -15.65 0.84
CA GLY A 31 -3.73 -16.06 0.25
C GLY A 31 -2.67 -16.26 1.34
N ARG A 32 -2.54 -15.29 2.25
CA ARG A 32 -1.60 -15.39 3.38
C ARG A 32 -1.90 -16.58 4.28
N LEU A 33 -3.18 -16.85 4.55
CA LEU A 33 -3.59 -17.99 5.37
C LEU A 33 -3.20 -19.31 4.71
N LEU A 34 -3.41 -19.43 3.40
CA LEU A 34 -3.01 -20.61 2.63
C LEU A 34 -1.51 -20.83 2.71
N ASP A 35 -0.71 -19.83 2.34
CA ASP A 35 0.75 -19.91 2.33
C ASP A 35 1.31 -20.23 3.72
N GLN A 36 0.81 -19.55 4.74
CA GLN A 36 1.31 -19.73 6.10
C GLN A 36 0.90 -21.10 6.69
N SER A 37 -0.30 -21.60 6.35
CA SER A 37 -0.74 -22.93 6.78
C SER A 37 0.11 -24.05 6.14
N GLN A 38 0.51 -23.88 4.88
CA GLN A 38 1.43 -24.79 4.19
C GLN A 38 2.80 -24.79 4.88
N ARG A 39 3.36 -23.61 5.17
CA ARG A 39 4.65 -23.50 5.89
C ARG A 39 4.60 -24.16 7.26
N CYS A 40 3.51 -23.98 8.00
CA CYS A 40 3.34 -24.64 9.30
C CYS A 40 3.32 -26.18 9.17
N ALA A 41 2.69 -26.71 8.13
CA ALA A 41 2.67 -28.14 7.84
C ALA A 41 4.05 -28.67 7.42
N GLU A 42 4.77 -27.92 6.58
CA GLU A 42 6.13 -28.26 6.13
C GLU A 42 7.14 -28.30 7.28
N VAL A 43 7.11 -27.33 8.20
CA VAL A 43 8.03 -27.27 9.36
C VAL A 43 7.82 -28.44 10.31
N ARG A 44 6.57 -28.93 10.45
CA ARG A 44 6.23 -30.06 11.32
C ARG A 44 6.42 -31.41 10.67
N ARG A 45 6.83 -31.44 9.40
CA ARG A 45 7.05 -32.69 8.67
C ARG A 45 8.13 -33.52 9.36
N SER A 46 7.78 -34.76 9.69
CA SER A 46 8.76 -35.80 10.02
C SER A 46 9.31 -36.39 8.73
N SER A 47 10.60 -36.68 8.67
CA SER A 47 11.30 -37.12 7.45
C SER A 47 10.65 -38.37 6.84
N GLY A 48 9.89 -38.19 5.74
CA GLY A 48 9.33 -39.29 4.95
C GLY A 48 7.83 -39.20 4.66
N ASP A 49 7.07 -38.42 5.44
CA ASP A 49 5.61 -38.38 5.29
C ASP A 49 5.14 -37.38 4.22
N GLU A 50 3.94 -37.61 3.67
CA GLU A 50 3.22 -36.65 2.83
C GLU A 50 2.74 -35.45 3.67
N VAL A 51 2.78 -34.25 3.11
CA VAL A 51 2.43 -33.01 3.83
C VAL A 51 0.90 -32.89 3.90
N GLU A 52 0.33 -33.22 5.05
CA GLU A 52 -1.09 -33.02 5.33
C GLU A 52 -1.34 -31.69 6.08
N ILE A 53 -2.16 -30.81 5.51
CA ILE A 53 -2.54 -29.55 6.13
C ILE A 53 -3.75 -29.77 7.05
N THR A 54 -3.48 -30.12 8.31
CA THR A 54 -4.52 -30.27 9.35
C THR A 54 -5.07 -28.93 9.89
N SER A 55 -6.17 -29.01 10.63
CA SER A 55 -6.78 -27.85 11.31
C SER A 55 -5.84 -27.14 12.29
N GLU A 56 -4.86 -27.85 12.87
CA GLU A 56 -3.87 -27.25 13.76
C GLU A 56 -2.94 -26.27 13.02
N HIS A 57 -2.50 -26.63 11.81
CA HIS A 57 -1.64 -25.77 10.99
C HIS A 57 -2.37 -24.49 10.58
N VAL A 58 -3.66 -24.62 10.24
CA VAL A 58 -4.51 -23.46 9.94
C VAL A 58 -4.67 -22.56 11.18
N GLN A 59 -4.93 -23.12 12.37
CA GLN A 59 -5.05 -22.33 13.60
C GLN A 59 -3.73 -21.64 13.97
N GLN A 60 -2.59 -22.29 13.75
CA GLN A 60 -1.28 -21.67 13.96
C GLN A 60 -0.99 -20.55 12.99
N ALA A 61 -1.31 -20.76 11.70
CA ALA A 61 -1.24 -19.72 10.69
C ALA A 61 -2.09 -18.50 11.08
N VAL A 62 -3.32 -18.71 11.56
CA VAL A 62 -4.17 -17.61 12.06
C VAL A 62 -3.50 -16.87 13.21
N ARG A 63 -2.91 -17.56 14.20
CA ARG A 63 -2.21 -16.92 15.32
C ARG A 63 -1.06 -16.04 14.86
N ILE A 64 -0.23 -16.55 13.94
CA ILE A 64 0.92 -15.83 13.38
C ILE A 64 0.45 -14.60 12.60
N ILE A 65 -0.57 -14.74 11.75
CA ILE A 65 -1.11 -13.61 10.97
C ILE A 65 -1.78 -12.59 11.91
N SER A 66 -2.45 -13.05 12.98
CA SER A 66 -3.08 -12.18 13.98
C SER A 66 -2.10 -11.33 14.77
N SER A 67 -0.89 -11.82 15.04
CA SER A 67 0.17 -11.00 15.67
C SER A 67 0.69 -9.90 14.76
N ASP A 68 0.61 -10.08 13.44
CA ASP A 68 1.05 -9.10 12.43
C ASP A 68 -0.03 -8.05 12.11
N PHE A 69 -1.29 -8.26 12.49
CA PHE A 69 -2.39 -7.29 12.28
C PHE A 69 -2.29 -6.02 13.15
N ARG A 70 -1.12 -5.72 13.73
CA ARG A 70 -0.84 -4.40 14.30
C ARG A 70 -1.11 -3.37 13.21
N ILE A 71 -2.12 -2.54 13.47
CA ILE A 71 -2.62 -1.45 12.62
C ILE A 71 -1.44 -0.88 11.83
N ASP A 72 -1.41 -1.16 10.52
CA ASP A 72 -0.50 -0.52 9.57
C ASP A 72 -0.86 0.96 9.55
N ALA A 73 -0.42 1.69 10.56
CA ALA A 73 -0.43 3.14 10.53
C ALA A 73 0.37 3.51 9.27
N PRO A 74 -0.21 4.29 8.35
CA PRO A 74 0.51 4.68 7.15
C PRO A 74 1.88 5.21 7.59
N PRO A 75 2.99 4.69 7.03
CA PRO A 75 4.31 5.00 7.52
C PRO A 75 4.45 6.52 7.58
N LYS A 76 4.88 7.08 8.71
CA LYS A 76 4.87 8.54 8.95
C LYS A 76 5.53 9.32 7.80
N TRP A 77 6.51 8.71 7.14
CA TRP A 77 7.15 9.21 5.92
C TRP A 77 6.19 9.50 4.75
N LYS A 78 5.11 8.74 4.59
CA LYS A 78 4.10 8.93 3.54
C LYS A 78 3.34 10.25 3.73
N ILE A 79 3.08 10.64 4.98
CA ILE A 79 2.47 11.93 5.33
C ILE A 79 3.43 13.07 5.03
N TRP A 80 4.70 12.96 5.46
CA TRP A 80 5.74 13.96 5.18
C TRP A 80 6.00 14.14 3.68
N SER A 81 6.02 13.04 2.92
CA SER A 81 6.16 13.07 1.45
C SER A 81 5.00 13.81 0.79
N GLN A 82 3.78 13.63 1.25
CA GLN A 82 2.61 14.32 0.70
C GLN A 82 2.61 15.82 1.01
N VAL A 83 3.05 16.22 2.21
CA VAL A 83 3.24 17.63 2.55
C VAL A 83 4.32 18.26 1.68
N ALA A 84 5.45 17.57 1.47
CA ALA A 84 6.51 18.03 0.58
C ALA A 84 6.02 18.20 -0.86
N GLU A 85 5.22 17.25 -1.37
CA GLU A 85 4.61 17.28 -2.71
C GLU A 85 3.77 18.55 -2.92
N TYR A 86 2.96 18.95 -1.92
CA TYR A 86 2.17 20.18 -2.00
C TYR A 86 3.02 21.45 -1.98
N ILE A 87 4.04 21.51 -1.12
CA ILE A 87 4.95 22.68 -1.05
C ILE A 87 5.69 22.84 -2.38
N LEU A 88 6.24 21.75 -2.92
CA LEU A 88 6.95 21.76 -4.20
C LEU A 88 6.01 22.12 -5.36
N SER A 89 4.76 21.65 -5.35
CA SER A 89 3.77 22.03 -6.38
C SER A 89 3.47 23.53 -6.38
N GLY A 90 3.36 24.15 -5.20
CA GLY A 90 3.25 25.61 -5.08
C GLY A 90 4.50 26.35 -5.58
N LEU A 91 5.68 25.84 -5.27
CA LEU A 91 6.96 26.38 -5.75
C LEU A 91 7.10 26.28 -7.27
N ILE A 92 6.63 25.19 -7.89
CA ILE A 92 6.62 25.02 -9.35
C ILE A 92 5.78 26.10 -10.01
N GLY A 93 4.60 26.42 -9.46
CA GLY A 93 3.76 27.51 -9.98
C GLY A 93 4.47 28.87 -9.93
N PHE A 94 5.12 29.18 -8.80
CA PHE A 94 5.90 30.41 -8.64
C PHE A 94 7.12 30.48 -9.58
N LEU A 95 7.91 29.41 -9.63
CA LEU A 95 9.10 29.32 -10.48
C LEU A 95 8.72 29.33 -11.97
N GLY A 96 7.64 28.66 -12.35
CA GLY A 96 7.11 28.69 -13.72
C GLY A 96 6.71 30.10 -14.14
N SER A 97 5.99 30.83 -13.28
CA SER A 97 5.63 32.22 -13.54
C SER A 97 6.85 33.13 -13.70
N LYS A 98 7.92 32.91 -12.92
CA LYS A 98 9.18 33.66 -13.03
C LYS A 98 10.04 33.24 -14.22
N ALA A 99 10.00 31.98 -14.62
CA ALA A 99 10.74 31.46 -15.77
C ALA A 99 10.12 31.86 -17.11
N SER A 100 8.81 32.16 -17.15
CA SER A 100 8.09 32.61 -18.34
C SER A 100 8.19 34.13 -18.61
N SER A 101 8.93 34.88 -17.80
CA SER A 101 9.18 36.31 -18.07
C SER A 101 10.28 36.49 -19.12
N ASP A 102 10.13 37.45 -20.04
CA ASP A 102 11.07 37.65 -21.17
C ASP A 102 12.52 37.93 -20.74
N ASP A 103 12.73 38.43 -19.52
CA ASP A 103 14.05 38.75 -18.95
C ASP A 103 14.46 37.77 -17.83
N ALA A 104 13.85 36.59 -17.80
CA ALA A 104 14.05 35.62 -16.72
C ALA A 104 15.48 35.04 -16.74
N PRO A 105 16.23 35.16 -15.62
CA PRO A 105 17.51 34.49 -15.49
C PRO A 105 17.39 32.98 -15.68
N LYS A 106 18.31 32.39 -16.45
CA LYS A 106 18.30 30.94 -16.82
C LYS A 106 18.23 29.98 -15.63
N TYR A 107 18.65 30.42 -14.44
CA TYR A 107 18.57 29.61 -13.22
C TYR A 107 17.12 29.33 -12.81
N TYR A 108 16.15 30.23 -13.05
CA TYR A 108 14.74 29.98 -12.72
C TYR A 108 14.15 28.81 -13.51
N LEU A 109 14.51 28.70 -14.79
CA LEU A 109 14.09 27.59 -15.65
C LEU A 109 14.74 26.26 -15.22
N LEU A 110 16.02 26.29 -14.83
CA LEU A 110 16.71 25.13 -14.25
C LEU A 110 16.05 24.66 -12.95
N PHE A 111 15.78 25.57 -12.01
CA PHE A 111 15.10 25.26 -10.75
C PHE A 111 13.69 24.73 -10.98
N PHE A 112 12.95 25.28 -11.94
CA PHE A 112 11.63 24.79 -12.31
C PHE A 112 11.67 23.32 -12.76
N ILE A 113 12.59 22.96 -13.67
CA ILE A 113 12.72 21.59 -14.16
C ILE A 113 13.12 20.63 -13.03
N ILE A 114 14.04 21.03 -12.15
CA ILE A 114 14.48 20.22 -11.01
C ILE A 114 13.31 19.98 -10.04
N CYS A 115 12.57 21.03 -9.67
CA CYS A 115 11.41 20.89 -8.78
C CYS A 115 10.33 19.99 -9.39
N LEU A 116 10.06 20.11 -10.68
CA LEU A 116 9.09 19.29 -11.39
C LEU A 116 9.52 17.81 -11.41
N GLY A 117 10.79 17.54 -11.67
CA GLY A 117 11.35 16.19 -11.59
C GLY A 117 11.24 15.59 -10.17
N LEU A 118 11.55 16.36 -9.14
CA LEU A 118 11.43 15.91 -7.74
C LEU A 118 10.00 15.57 -7.34
N VAL A 119 9.01 16.36 -7.78
CA VAL A 119 7.58 16.06 -7.52
C VAL A 119 7.18 14.74 -8.16
N VAL A 120 7.56 14.51 -9.42
CA VAL A 120 7.25 13.25 -10.12
C VAL A 120 7.92 12.06 -9.43
N ILE A 121 9.19 12.20 -9.01
CA ILE A 121 9.90 11.13 -8.28
C ILE A 121 9.22 10.82 -6.95
N LEU A 122 8.89 11.84 -6.16
CA LEU A 122 8.18 11.66 -4.88
C LEU A 122 6.81 11.02 -5.08
N PHE A 123 6.07 11.43 -6.11
CA PHE A 123 4.78 10.84 -6.47
C PHE A 123 4.92 9.36 -6.81
N VAL A 124 5.89 9.00 -7.66
CA VAL A 124 6.14 7.60 -8.07
C VAL A 124 6.58 6.74 -6.89
N ILE A 125 7.49 7.23 -6.03
CA ILE A 125 7.91 6.51 -4.82
C ILE A 125 6.72 6.27 -3.89
N ARG A 126 5.87 7.28 -3.69
CA ARG A 126 4.66 7.19 -2.86
C ARG A 126 3.62 6.24 -3.45
N SER A 127 3.45 6.20 -4.77
CA SER A 127 2.50 5.32 -5.44
C SER A 127 2.97 3.86 -5.49
N THR A 128 4.29 3.64 -5.48
CA THR A 128 4.89 2.31 -5.64
C THR A 128 5.14 1.62 -4.30
N ASN A 129 5.51 2.37 -3.25
CA ASN A 129 5.61 1.85 -1.89
C ASN A 129 4.22 1.78 -1.24
N LYS A 130 3.66 0.57 -1.21
CA LYS A 130 2.40 0.25 -0.52
C LYS A 130 2.50 0.59 0.97
#